data_AF-A0A1S3DPY3-F1
#
_entry.id   AF-A0A1S3DPY3-F1
#
_cell.length_a   1.000
_cell.length_b   1.000
_cell.length_c   1.000
_cell.angle_alpha   90.00
_cell.angle_beta   90.00
_cell.angle_gamma   90.00
#
_symmetry.space_group_name_H-M   'P 1'
#
loop_
_entity.id
_entity.type
_entity.pdbx_description
1 polymer ?
#
loop_
_entity_poly.entity_id
_entity_poly.type
_entity_poly.pdbx_seq_one_letter_code
_entity_poly.pdbx_strand_id
1 'polypeptide(L)'
;MKHVEDVLGKGWENYIEGQKLKADGDSFRLKLNTQEIFDDWSKNVQARNLGVSGRIFLIEQSRARTARGNVLKLKVNFHPEVITLSKEVRNFKNLGFRVPLGIVNKAHQANQLYPYAISLIESTKTYEKTLEKMESKENIASLVAGVRKEVQTLIAEGVQIVWDSFKVNQYVGRFAEQVFNFQERVEYLLALEEQLEVDIRSLETCSYSANCLADILAKIQKTVDDLSLRQYSNLPYWVSKLDEEVWLRYRRQWMIYH
;
A
#
# COMPACT_ATOMS: atom_id res chain seq x y z
N MET A 1 -27.75 28.95 28.83
CA MET A 1 -28.63 29.31 29.96
C MET A 1 -27.89 29.85 31.18
N LYS A 2 -26.67 29.37 31.50
CA LYS A 2 -25.90 29.89 32.65
C LYS A 2 -25.69 31.42 32.61
N HIS A 3 -25.36 31.97 31.45
CA HIS A 3 -25.27 33.43 31.27
C HIS A 3 -26.59 34.19 31.47
N VAL A 4 -27.75 33.59 31.16
CA VAL A 4 -29.06 34.22 31.36
C VAL A 4 -29.39 34.26 32.86
N GLU A 5 -29.04 33.18 33.57
CA GLU A 5 -29.13 33.08 35.03
C GLU A 5 -28.16 34.03 35.74
N ASP A 6 -26.96 34.26 35.18
CA ASP A 6 -25.97 35.20 35.72
C ASP A 6 -26.38 36.68 35.53
N VAL A 7 -27.13 37.01 34.46
CA VAL A 7 -27.57 38.38 34.14
C VAL A 7 -28.87 38.77 34.82
N LEU A 8 -29.85 37.86 34.88
CA LEU A 8 -31.20 38.11 35.42
C LEU A 8 -31.39 37.56 36.83
N GLY A 9 -30.39 36.84 37.37
CA GLY A 9 -30.47 36.16 38.66
C GLY A 9 -31.31 34.88 38.61
N LYS A 10 -31.35 34.17 39.75
CA LYS A 10 -32.20 32.98 39.92
C LYS A 10 -33.68 33.38 39.89
N GLY A 11 -34.48 32.69 39.09
CA GLY A 11 -35.90 33.00 38.90
C GLY A 11 -36.23 33.85 37.67
N TRP A 12 -35.26 34.08 36.78
CA TRP A 12 -35.49 34.70 35.46
C TRP A 12 -36.61 34.01 34.66
N GLU A 13 -36.85 32.73 34.93
CA GLU A 13 -37.92 31.90 34.38
C GLU A 13 -39.34 32.40 34.71
N ASN A 14 -39.51 33.27 35.71
CA ASN A 14 -40.82 33.82 36.10
C ASN A 14 -41.18 35.10 35.31
N TYR A 15 -40.23 35.72 34.63
CA TYR A 15 -40.50 36.86 33.75
C TYR A 15 -41.12 36.36 32.45
N ILE A 16 -42.03 37.14 31.86
CA ILE A 16 -42.73 36.80 30.60
C ILE A 16 -41.72 36.49 29.47
N GLU A 17 -40.64 37.28 29.39
CA GLU A 17 -39.56 37.08 28.41
C GLU A 17 -38.69 35.85 28.74
N GLY A 18 -38.49 35.57 30.03
CA GLY A 18 -37.75 34.40 30.51
C GLY A 18 -38.50 33.08 30.31
N GLN A 19 -39.82 33.08 30.42
CA GLN A 19 -40.65 31.91 30.06
C GLN A 19 -40.52 31.58 28.57
N LYS A 20 -40.53 32.60 27.71
CA LYS A 20 -40.35 32.43 26.27
C LYS A 20 -38.95 31.92 25.93
N LEU A 21 -37.91 32.52 26.52
CA LEU A 21 -36.52 32.07 26.38
C LEU A 21 -36.31 30.64 26.90
N LYS A 22 -36.97 30.25 28.00
CA LYS A 22 -36.94 28.89 28.52
C LYS A 22 -37.62 27.92 27.56
N ALA A 23 -38.81 28.23 27.07
CA ALA A 23 -39.52 27.42 26.10
C ALA A 23 -38.73 27.22 24.79
N ASP A 24 -38.13 28.30 24.27
CA ASP A 24 -37.26 28.25 23.09
C ASP A 24 -35.98 27.44 23.39
N GLY A 25 -35.42 27.61 24.59
CA GLY A 25 -34.28 26.86 25.08
C GLY A 25 -34.53 25.36 25.22
N ASP A 26 -35.67 24.97 25.77
CA ASP A 26 -36.08 23.58 25.95
C ASP A 26 -36.40 22.93 24.59
N SER A 27 -37.08 23.66 23.69
CA SER A 27 -37.30 23.23 22.30
C SER A 27 -35.99 23.05 21.53
N PHE A 28 -35.03 23.97 21.70
CA PHE A 28 -33.70 23.86 21.10
C PHE A 28 -32.89 22.70 21.70
N ARG A 29 -32.98 22.49 23.02
CA ARG A 29 -32.32 21.37 23.71
C ARG A 29 -32.87 20.01 23.26
N LEU A 30 -34.17 19.90 23.04
CA LEU A 30 -34.80 18.72 22.46
C LEU A 30 -34.28 18.45 21.05
N LYS A 31 -34.15 19.47 20.20
CA LYS A 31 -33.57 19.34 18.85
C LYS A 31 -32.08 19.03 18.85
N LEU A 32 -31.34 19.42 19.89
CA LEU A 32 -29.93 19.09 20.08
C LEU A 32 -29.70 17.71 20.72
N ASN A 33 -30.76 16.93 20.94
CA ASN A 33 -30.62 15.62 21.55
C ASN A 33 -29.94 14.65 20.56
N THR A 34 -28.67 14.38 20.81
CA THR A 34 -27.84 13.48 20.00
C THR A 34 -28.06 11.99 20.33
N GLN A 35 -28.97 11.68 21.26
CA GLN A 35 -29.28 10.32 21.67
C GLN A 35 -29.86 9.49 20.51
N GLU A 36 -30.73 10.05 19.68
CA GLU A 36 -31.29 9.33 18.52
C GLU A 36 -30.20 8.91 17.54
N ILE A 37 -29.22 9.80 17.29
CA ILE A 37 -28.06 9.51 16.43
C ILE A 37 -27.23 8.36 16.99
N PHE A 38 -27.04 8.33 18.31
CA PHE A 38 -26.31 7.25 18.99
C PHE A 38 -27.08 5.92 18.93
N ASP A 39 -28.39 5.94 19.13
CA ASP A 39 -29.23 4.74 19.11
C ASP A 39 -29.28 4.13 17.70
N ASP A 40 -29.41 4.96 16.67
CA ASP A 40 -29.36 4.55 15.27
C ASP A 40 -27.98 4.02 14.88
N TRP A 41 -26.92 4.69 15.32
CA TRP A 41 -25.54 4.21 15.13
C TRP A 41 -25.36 2.84 15.79
N SER A 42 -25.79 2.67 17.04
CA SER A 42 -25.65 1.42 17.79
C SER A 42 -26.39 0.27 17.11
N LYS A 43 -27.63 0.50 16.64
CA LYS A 43 -28.39 -0.48 15.85
C LYS A 43 -27.68 -0.86 14.56
N ASN A 44 -27.19 0.14 13.81
CA ASN A 44 -26.48 -0.08 12.55
C ASN A 44 -25.19 -0.89 12.75
N VAL A 45 -24.42 -0.59 13.79
CA VAL A 45 -23.17 -1.31 14.12
C VAL A 45 -23.44 -2.73 14.59
N GLN A 46 -24.54 -2.97 15.32
CA GLN A 46 -24.91 -4.32 15.75
C GLN A 46 -25.45 -5.18 14.62
N ALA A 47 -26.21 -4.57 13.69
CA ALA A 47 -26.70 -5.25 12.49
C ALA A 47 -25.57 -5.62 11.53
N ARG A 48 -24.49 -4.83 11.49
CA ARG A 48 -23.31 -5.10 10.66
C ARG A 48 -22.32 -6.02 11.38
N ASN A 49 -21.96 -7.14 10.75
CA ASN A 49 -20.90 -7.99 11.27
C ASN A 49 -19.51 -7.42 10.95
N LEU A 50 -19.09 -6.39 11.68
CA LEU A 50 -17.80 -5.69 11.50
C LEU A 50 -16.60 -6.42 12.15
N GLY A 51 -16.71 -7.73 12.38
CA GLY A 51 -15.63 -8.52 12.99
C GLY A 51 -14.47 -8.72 12.01
N VAL A 52 -13.25 -8.40 12.44
CA VAL A 52 -12.02 -8.83 11.75
C VAL A 52 -11.80 -10.29 12.11
N SER A 53 -12.28 -11.19 11.26
CA SER A 53 -12.12 -12.63 11.45
C SER A 53 -11.86 -13.31 10.10
N GLY A 54 -11.25 -14.50 10.16
CA GLY A 54 -10.93 -15.26 8.97
C GLY A 54 -9.55 -14.91 8.38
N ARG A 55 -9.38 -15.26 7.09
CA ARG A 55 -8.08 -15.19 6.40
C ARG A 55 -7.60 -13.76 6.26
N ILE A 56 -6.28 -13.56 6.30
CA ILE A 56 -5.65 -12.23 6.14
C ILE A 56 -5.75 -11.71 4.71
N PHE A 57 -5.84 -12.61 3.71
CA PHE A 57 -5.99 -12.28 2.31
C PHE A 57 -7.33 -12.77 1.74
N LEU A 58 -7.86 -12.00 0.82
CA LEU A 58 -8.99 -12.28 -0.05
C LEU A 58 -8.54 -12.09 -1.50
N ILE A 59 -9.13 -12.86 -2.40
CA ILE A 59 -8.94 -12.68 -3.83
C ILE A 59 -10.16 -11.89 -4.33
N GLU A 60 -9.93 -10.66 -4.78
CA GLU A 60 -10.97 -9.81 -5.36
C GLU A 60 -10.83 -9.80 -6.89
N GLN A 61 -11.96 -9.93 -7.57
CA GLN A 61 -11.99 -9.83 -9.02
C GLN A 61 -12.10 -8.36 -9.41
N SER A 62 -11.05 -7.81 -10.02
CA SER A 62 -11.00 -6.44 -10.48
C SER A 62 -11.14 -6.39 -12.01
N ARG A 63 -11.84 -5.38 -12.52
CA ARG A 63 -11.88 -5.12 -13.97
C ARG A 63 -10.51 -4.58 -14.38
N ALA A 64 -9.86 -5.21 -15.35
CA ALA A 64 -8.58 -4.72 -15.85
C ALA A 64 -8.75 -3.30 -16.42
N ARG A 65 -7.84 -2.37 -16.06
CA ARG A 65 -7.84 -0.98 -16.57
C ARG A 65 -7.48 -0.90 -18.06
N THR A 66 -6.75 -1.90 -18.57
CA THR A 66 -6.06 -1.84 -19.87
C THR A 66 -6.26 -3.08 -20.74
N ALA A 67 -6.85 -4.16 -20.22
CA ALA A 67 -7.03 -5.42 -20.95
C ALA A 67 -8.50 -5.89 -20.98
N ARG A 68 -8.90 -6.61 -22.03
CA ARG A 68 -10.18 -7.34 -22.04
C ARG A 68 -10.09 -8.54 -21.11
N GLY A 69 -10.54 -8.39 -19.87
CA GLY A 69 -10.62 -9.50 -18.92
C GLY A 69 -10.81 -9.06 -17.48
N ASN A 70 -11.29 -10.00 -16.66
CA ASN A 70 -11.27 -9.86 -15.21
C ASN A 70 -9.90 -10.31 -14.70
N VAL A 71 -9.20 -9.43 -13.96
CA VAL A 71 -7.94 -9.76 -13.28
C VAL A 71 -8.21 -10.02 -11.81
N LEU A 72 -7.60 -11.08 -11.28
CA LEU A 72 -7.67 -11.41 -9.85
C LEU A 72 -6.60 -10.60 -9.13
N LYS A 73 -7.00 -9.82 -8.13
CA LYS A 73 -6.09 -9.03 -7.28
C LYS A 73 -6.10 -9.54 -5.86
N LEU A 74 -4.93 -9.49 -5.23
CA LEU A 74 -4.78 -9.85 -3.82
C LEU A 74 -5.21 -8.66 -2.97
N LYS A 75 -6.20 -8.86 -2.11
CA LYS A 75 -6.70 -7.83 -1.20
C LYS A 75 -6.56 -8.31 0.23
N VAL A 76 -6.06 -7.44 1.10
CA VAL A 76 -6.04 -7.74 2.54
C VAL A 76 -7.46 -7.66 3.09
N ASN A 77 -7.84 -8.65 3.88
CA ASN A 77 -9.15 -8.74 4.54
C ASN A 77 -9.23 -7.78 5.72
N PHE A 78 -9.23 -6.48 5.45
CA PHE A 78 -9.35 -5.44 6.45
C PHE A 78 -10.18 -4.28 5.91
N HIS A 79 -11.42 -4.17 6.39
CA HIS A 79 -12.37 -3.19 5.86
C HIS A 79 -12.13 -1.79 6.46
N PRO A 80 -12.16 -0.70 5.66
CA PRO A 80 -11.99 0.66 6.18
C PRO A 80 -12.99 1.03 7.29
N GLU A 81 -14.21 0.46 7.26
CA GLU A 81 -15.24 0.66 8.29
C GLU A 81 -14.82 0.17 9.68
N VAL A 82 -13.86 -0.76 9.76
CA VAL A 82 -13.33 -1.21 11.05
C VAL A 82 -12.55 -0.08 11.74
N ILE A 83 -11.90 0.78 10.97
CA ILE A 83 -11.16 1.95 11.46
C ILE A 83 -12.13 3.06 11.85
N THR A 84 -13.20 3.26 11.06
CA THR A 84 -14.22 4.26 11.39
C THR A 84 -14.93 3.88 12.68
N LEU A 85 -15.24 2.59 12.87
CA LEU A 85 -15.83 2.08 14.09
C LEU A 85 -14.99 2.44 15.33
N SER A 86 -13.67 2.24 15.27
CA SER A 86 -12.83 2.53 16.43
C SER A 86 -12.72 4.03 16.75
N LYS A 87 -12.74 4.89 15.72
CA LYS A 87 -12.83 6.35 15.87
C LYS A 87 -14.18 6.78 16.44
N GLU A 88 -15.27 6.21 15.94
CA GLU A 88 -16.64 6.48 16.40
C GLU A 88 -16.83 6.08 17.86
N VAL A 89 -16.38 4.87 18.26
CA VAL A 89 -16.41 4.42 19.66
C VAL A 89 -15.67 5.39 20.59
N ARG A 90 -14.50 5.89 20.16
CA ARG A 90 -13.73 6.88 20.92
C ARG A 90 -14.51 8.21 21.04
N ASN A 91 -15.11 8.68 19.96
CA ASN A 91 -15.88 9.92 19.94
C ASN A 91 -17.13 9.83 20.84
N PHE A 92 -17.90 8.75 20.76
CA PHE A 92 -19.07 8.54 21.62
C PHE A 92 -18.68 8.43 23.10
N LYS A 93 -17.56 7.75 23.41
CA LYS A 93 -17.04 7.70 24.78
C LYS A 93 -16.63 9.08 25.29
N ASN A 94 -15.99 9.91 24.45
CA ASN A 94 -15.61 11.28 24.79
C ASN A 94 -16.83 12.19 25.01
N LEU A 95 -17.91 11.96 24.26
CA LEU A 95 -19.20 12.65 24.42
C LEU A 95 -19.99 12.17 25.64
N GLY A 96 -19.51 11.14 26.36
CA GLY A 96 -20.13 10.62 27.59
C GLY A 96 -21.18 9.53 27.35
N PHE A 97 -21.35 9.05 26.12
CA PHE A 97 -22.25 7.93 25.83
C PHE A 97 -21.70 6.60 26.36
N ARG A 98 -22.61 5.74 26.83
CA ARG A 98 -22.28 4.37 27.24
C ARG A 98 -22.37 3.43 26.04
N VAL A 99 -21.24 3.28 25.35
CA VAL A 99 -21.12 2.35 24.22
C VAL A 99 -21.23 0.89 24.72
N PRO A 100 -22.05 0.02 24.08
CA PRO A 100 -22.14 -1.40 24.42
C PRO A 100 -20.78 -2.12 24.38
N LEU A 101 -20.50 -2.93 25.40
CA LEU A 101 -19.20 -3.62 25.55
C LEU A 101 -18.83 -4.50 24.35
N GLY A 102 -19.81 -5.15 23.70
CA GLY A 102 -19.56 -5.96 22.51
C GLY A 102 -18.98 -5.14 21.35
N ILE A 103 -19.42 -3.89 21.17
CA ILE A 103 -18.91 -2.99 20.14
C ILE A 103 -17.51 -2.50 20.52
N VAL A 104 -17.32 -2.16 21.80
CA VAL A 104 -16.00 -1.73 22.33
C VAL A 104 -14.96 -2.84 22.15
N ASN A 105 -15.30 -4.09 22.44
CA ASN A 105 -14.38 -5.23 22.30
C ASN A 105 -13.99 -5.46 20.83
N LYS A 106 -14.97 -5.43 19.91
CA LYS A 106 -14.70 -5.53 18.46
C LYS A 106 -13.78 -4.40 17.99
N ALA A 107 -14.06 -3.16 18.39
CA ALA A 107 -13.23 -2.00 18.06
C ALA A 107 -11.82 -2.10 18.66
N HIS A 108 -11.68 -2.67 19.86
CA HIS A 108 -10.39 -2.87 20.50
C HIS A 108 -9.55 -3.92 19.77
N GLN A 109 -10.13 -5.09 19.46
CA GLN A 109 -9.47 -6.14 18.68
C GLN A 109 -9.01 -5.62 17.31
N ALA A 110 -9.89 -4.90 16.62
CA ALA A 110 -9.58 -4.23 15.37
C ALA A 110 -8.37 -3.27 15.48
N ASN A 111 -8.33 -2.45 16.54
CA ASN A 111 -7.22 -1.53 16.77
C ASN A 111 -5.89 -2.23 17.06
N GLN A 112 -5.90 -3.41 17.69
CA GLN A 112 -4.69 -4.20 17.92
C GLN A 112 -4.12 -4.74 16.61
N LEU A 113 -5.00 -5.17 15.69
CA LEU A 113 -4.60 -5.73 14.39
C LEU A 113 -4.29 -4.65 13.34
N TYR A 114 -4.73 -3.42 13.57
CA TYR A 114 -4.64 -2.31 12.62
C TYR A 114 -3.21 -2.06 12.08
N PRO A 115 -2.15 -1.96 12.91
CA PRO A 115 -0.81 -1.69 12.40
C PRO A 115 -0.33 -2.78 11.43
N TYR A 116 -0.64 -4.04 11.74
CA TYR A 116 -0.27 -5.19 10.90
C TYR A 116 -1.05 -5.18 9.58
N ALA A 117 -2.34 -4.88 9.62
CA ALA A 117 -3.17 -4.78 8.44
C ALA A 117 -2.72 -3.65 7.50
N ILE A 118 -2.39 -2.48 8.03
CA ILE A 118 -1.86 -1.36 7.23
C ILE A 118 -0.54 -1.72 6.58
N SER A 119 0.38 -2.35 7.33
CA SER A 119 1.65 -2.80 6.78
C SER A 119 1.44 -3.81 5.64
N LEU A 120 0.55 -4.79 5.80
CA LEU A 120 0.22 -5.76 4.73
C LEU A 120 -0.42 -5.09 3.52
N ILE A 121 -1.35 -4.15 3.72
CA ILE A 121 -1.99 -3.41 2.63
C ILE A 121 -0.93 -2.64 1.84
N GLU A 122 -0.03 -1.96 2.53
CA GLU A 122 1.01 -1.16 1.89
C GLU A 122 2.01 -2.06 1.15
N SER A 123 2.51 -3.12 1.78
CA SER A 123 3.38 -4.09 1.11
C SER A 123 2.71 -4.73 -0.11
N THR A 124 1.42 -5.05 -0.04
CA THR A 124 0.69 -5.60 -1.20
C THR A 124 0.61 -4.58 -2.34
N LYS A 125 0.28 -3.32 -2.03
CA LYS A 125 0.25 -2.23 -3.03
C LYS A 125 1.63 -1.97 -3.64
N THR A 126 2.68 -1.97 -2.84
CA THR A 126 4.06 -1.81 -3.31
C THR A 126 4.44 -2.94 -4.24
N TYR A 127 4.07 -4.18 -3.91
CA TYR A 127 4.28 -5.32 -4.80
C TYR A 127 3.51 -5.19 -6.13
N GLU A 128 2.24 -4.79 -6.11
CA GLU A 128 1.47 -4.55 -7.35
C GLU A 128 2.12 -3.45 -8.21
N LYS A 129 2.48 -2.32 -7.60
CA LYS A 129 3.09 -1.19 -8.31
C LYS A 129 4.46 -1.53 -8.89
N THR A 130 5.26 -2.34 -8.20
CA THR A 130 6.56 -2.80 -8.70
C THR A 130 6.39 -3.78 -9.86
N LEU A 131 5.38 -4.66 -9.83
CA LEU A 131 5.02 -5.48 -10.99
C LEU A 131 4.58 -4.63 -12.19
N GLU A 132 3.72 -3.64 -12.00
CA GLU A 132 3.28 -2.72 -13.08
C GLU A 132 4.47 -1.99 -13.73
N LYS A 133 5.47 -1.57 -12.93
CA LYS A 133 6.71 -0.95 -13.46
C LYS A 133 7.54 -1.93 -14.33
N MET A 134 7.47 -3.23 -14.06
CA MET A 134 8.23 -4.26 -14.77
C MET A 134 7.54 -4.78 -16.04
N GLU A 135 6.22 -4.63 -16.16
CA GLU A 135 5.45 -5.15 -17.31
C GLU A 135 5.93 -4.61 -18.67
N SER A 136 6.58 -3.44 -18.69
CA SER A 136 7.14 -2.85 -19.91
C SER A 136 8.52 -3.38 -20.31
N LYS A 137 9.25 -4.06 -19.41
CA LYS A 137 10.67 -4.40 -19.56
C LYS A 137 10.92 -5.90 -19.29
N GLU A 138 10.78 -6.70 -20.33
CA GLU A 138 10.87 -8.18 -20.27
C GLU A 138 12.24 -8.68 -19.79
N ASN A 139 13.32 -7.96 -20.10
CA ASN A 139 14.69 -8.30 -19.70
C ASN A 139 14.86 -8.22 -18.17
N ILE A 140 14.30 -7.19 -17.52
CA ILE A 140 14.33 -7.03 -16.07
C ILE A 140 13.53 -8.13 -15.39
N ALA A 141 12.39 -8.54 -15.97
CA ALA A 141 11.56 -9.60 -15.41
C ALA A 141 12.31 -10.93 -15.26
N SER A 142 13.22 -11.24 -16.18
CA SER A 142 14.08 -12.43 -16.11
C SER A 142 15.11 -12.36 -14.98
N LEU A 143 15.72 -11.19 -14.76
CA LEU A 143 16.76 -10.97 -13.74
C LEU A 143 16.21 -11.05 -12.31
N VAL A 144 14.98 -10.58 -12.10
CA VAL A 144 14.31 -10.55 -10.78
C VAL A 144 13.47 -11.80 -10.53
N ALA A 145 13.48 -12.79 -11.43
CA ALA A 145 12.64 -13.99 -11.32
C ALA A 145 12.81 -14.74 -9.98
N GLY A 146 14.04 -14.86 -9.45
CA GLY A 146 14.30 -15.50 -8.17
C GLY A 146 13.64 -14.79 -6.99
N VAL A 147 13.87 -13.48 -6.85
CA VAL A 147 13.32 -12.67 -5.75
C VAL A 147 11.80 -12.57 -5.87
N ARG A 148 11.27 -12.48 -7.12
CA ARG A 148 9.83 -12.54 -7.37
C ARG A 148 9.22 -13.86 -6.86
N LYS A 149 9.90 -14.99 -7.09
CA LYS A 149 9.45 -16.31 -6.61
C LYS A 149 9.47 -16.39 -5.08
N GLU A 150 10.45 -15.80 -4.42
CA GLU A 150 10.49 -15.72 -2.95
C GLU A 150 9.28 -14.96 -2.39
N VAL A 151 8.95 -13.80 -2.95
CA VAL A 151 7.75 -13.03 -2.58
C VAL A 151 6.47 -13.85 -2.85
N GLN A 152 6.37 -14.52 -4.00
CA GLN A 152 5.22 -15.38 -4.32
C GLN A 152 5.06 -16.57 -3.36
N THR A 153 6.18 -17.12 -2.89
CA THR A 153 6.17 -18.21 -1.90
C THR A 153 5.60 -17.71 -0.58
N LEU A 154 6.00 -16.51 -0.14
CA LEU A 154 5.42 -15.88 1.04
C LEU A 154 3.93 -15.57 0.87
N ILE A 155 3.50 -15.10 -0.31
CA ILE A 155 2.07 -14.89 -0.59
C ILE A 155 1.31 -16.22 -0.46
N ALA A 156 1.84 -17.32 -0.99
CA ALA A 156 1.22 -18.63 -0.91
C ALA A 156 1.10 -19.13 0.55
N GLU A 157 2.12 -18.90 1.37
CA GLU A 157 2.06 -19.16 2.82
C GLU A 157 1.01 -18.28 3.51
N GLY A 158 0.97 -16.99 3.16
CA GLY A 158 0.09 -15.99 3.74
C GLY A 158 -1.39 -16.23 3.49
N VAL A 159 -1.77 -16.80 2.35
CA VAL A 159 -3.18 -17.11 2.01
C VAL A 159 -3.82 -18.07 3.02
N GLN A 160 -3.02 -18.92 3.68
CA GLN A 160 -3.52 -19.86 4.69
C GLN A 160 -3.61 -19.26 6.10
N ILE A 161 -3.05 -18.07 6.32
CA ILE A 161 -2.99 -17.44 7.64
C ILE A 161 -4.32 -16.74 7.95
N VAL A 162 -4.75 -16.86 9.20
CA VAL A 162 -5.95 -16.24 9.78
C VAL A 162 -5.51 -15.16 10.77
N TRP A 163 -6.29 -14.08 10.90
CA TRP A 163 -6.00 -12.95 11.80
C TRP A 163 -5.75 -13.36 13.26
N ASP A 164 -6.42 -14.40 13.74
CA ASP A 164 -6.29 -14.92 15.10
C ASP A 164 -5.01 -15.74 15.33
N SER A 165 -4.19 -15.94 14.29
CA SER A 165 -2.96 -16.73 14.40
C SER A 165 -1.81 -15.91 15.00
N PHE A 166 -1.08 -16.52 15.94
CA PHE A 166 0.17 -15.95 16.48
C PHE A 166 1.24 -15.69 15.41
N LYS A 167 1.14 -16.34 14.24
CA LYS A 167 2.10 -16.23 13.14
C LYS A 167 1.96 -14.92 12.36
N VAL A 168 0.85 -14.20 12.50
CA VAL A 168 0.57 -12.97 11.73
C VAL A 168 1.69 -11.95 11.90
N ASN A 169 2.10 -11.69 13.15
CA ASN A 169 3.10 -10.64 13.43
C ASN A 169 4.45 -10.91 12.77
N GLN A 170 4.95 -12.15 12.87
CA GLN A 170 6.22 -12.54 12.25
C GLN A 170 6.10 -12.55 10.71
N TYR A 171 4.96 -13.01 10.20
CA TYR A 171 4.69 -13.03 8.76
C TYR A 171 4.66 -11.62 8.16
N VAL A 172 3.96 -10.67 8.80
CA VAL A 172 3.85 -9.27 8.32
C VAL A 172 5.22 -8.64 8.17
N GLY A 173 6.09 -8.80 9.18
CA GLY A 173 7.46 -8.27 9.13
C GLY A 173 8.28 -8.87 7.99
N ARG A 174 8.30 -10.21 7.89
CA ARG A 174 9.03 -10.92 6.82
C ARG A 174 8.51 -10.56 5.43
N PHE A 175 7.19 -10.47 5.27
CA PHE A 175 6.59 -10.11 3.99
C PHE A 175 6.95 -8.68 3.59
N ALA A 176 6.87 -7.72 4.53
CA ALA A 176 7.22 -6.34 4.27
C ALA A 176 8.69 -6.18 3.87
N GLU A 177 9.60 -6.84 4.57
CA GLU A 177 11.04 -6.83 4.27
C GLU A 177 11.35 -7.40 2.87
N GLN A 178 10.73 -8.54 2.53
CA GLN A 178 10.96 -9.18 1.23
C GLN A 178 10.36 -8.38 0.07
N VAL A 179 9.19 -7.78 0.25
CA VAL A 179 8.62 -6.85 -0.74
C VAL A 179 9.51 -5.61 -0.90
N PHE A 180 10.05 -5.09 0.20
CA PHE A 180 10.97 -3.94 0.15
C PHE A 180 12.26 -4.30 -0.60
N ASN A 181 12.87 -5.45 -0.30
CA ASN A 181 14.04 -5.94 -1.04
C ASN A 181 13.75 -6.12 -2.53
N PHE A 182 12.58 -6.68 -2.87
CA PHE A 182 12.13 -6.81 -4.25
C PHE A 182 12.02 -5.43 -4.93
N GLN A 183 11.41 -4.45 -4.27
CA GLN A 183 11.31 -3.09 -4.78
C GLN A 183 12.68 -2.47 -5.04
N GLU A 184 13.59 -2.50 -4.07
CA GLU A 184 14.93 -1.92 -4.20
C GLU A 184 15.73 -2.55 -5.35
N ARG A 185 15.65 -3.87 -5.50
CA ARG A 185 16.30 -4.58 -6.60
C ARG A 185 15.74 -4.19 -7.96
N VAL A 186 14.41 -4.07 -8.08
CA VAL A 186 13.75 -3.63 -9.32
C VAL A 186 14.14 -2.18 -9.66
N GLU A 187 14.11 -1.28 -8.68
CA GLU A 187 14.46 0.13 -8.89
C GLU A 187 15.93 0.31 -9.27
N TYR A 188 16.83 -0.45 -8.63
CA TYR A 188 18.24 -0.48 -9.01
C TYR A 188 18.45 -0.98 -10.45
N LEU A 189 17.80 -2.07 -10.84
CA LEU A 189 17.90 -2.61 -12.21
C LEU A 189 17.34 -1.65 -13.25
N LEU A 190 16.24 -0.95 -12.94
CA LEU A 190 15.67 0.05 -13.84
C LEU A 190 16.66 1.21 -14.09
N ALA A 191 17.30 1.72 -13.05
CA ALA A 191 18.31 2.77 -13.18
C ALA A 191 19.56 2.29 -13.92
N LEU A 192 19.98 1.05 -13.67
CA LEU A 192 21.13 0.44 -14.33
C LEU A 192 20.88 0.21 -15.83
N GLU A 193 19.68 -0.24 -16.21
CA GLU A 193 19.31 -0.40 -17.62
C GLU A 193 19.28 0.95 -18.35
N GLU A 194 18.76 2.01 -17.72
CA GLU A 194 18.80 3.36 -18.30
C GLU A 194 20.24 3.82 -18.55
N GLN A 195 21.15 3.57 -17.60
CA GLN A 195 22.56 3.87 -17.77
C GLN A 195 23.19 3.04 -18.90
N LEU A 196 22.91 1.73 -18.97
CA LEU A 196 23.39 0.88 -20.05
C LEU A 196 22.88 1.32 -21.42
N GLU A 197 21.62 1.73 -21.53
CA GLU A 197 21.09 2.25 -22.79
C GLU A 197 21.84 3.51 -23.26
N VAL A 198 22.26 4.38 -22.34
CA VAL A 198 23.07 5.56 -22.64
C VAL A 198 24.47 5.15 -23.10
N ASP A 199 25.12 4.24 -22.38
CA ASP A 199 26.45 3.75 -22.73
C ASP A 199 26.45 3.02 -24.08
N ILE A 200 25.44 2.20 -24.35
CA ILE A 200 25.24 1.52 -25.63
C ILE A 200 24.95 2.52 -26.76
N ARG A 201 24.16 3.58 -26.53
CA ARG A 201 23.96 4.65 -27.52
C ARG A 201 25.25 5.44 -27.78
N SER A 202 26.11 5.58 -26.79
CA SER A 202 27.40 6.25 -26.96
C SER A 202 28.36 5.49 -27.88
N LEU A 203 28.20 4.16 -28.01
CA LEU A 203 28.93 3.38 -29.00
C LEU A 203 28.58 3.81 -30.43
N GLU A 204 27.34 4.25 -30.69
CA GLU A 204 26.92 4.69 -32.04
C GLU A 204 27.41 6.11 -32.36
N THR A 205 27.58 6.97 -31.35
CA THR A 205 27.92 8.39 -31.54
C THR A 205 29.40 8.71 -31.35
N CYS A 206 30.20 7.82 -30.75
CA CYS A 206 31.62 8.10 -30.58
C CYS A 206 32.37 8.11 -31.92
N SER A 207 33.39 8.97 -32.02
CA SER A 207 34.35 8.92 -33.11
C SER A 207 35.02 7.54 -33.15
N TYR A 208 35.23 7.01 -34.35
CA TYR A 208 35.84 5.69 -34.55
C TYR A 208 37.30 5.66 -34.07
N SER A 209 37.47 5.48 -32.76
CA SER A 209 38.74 5.45 -32.04
C SER A 209 38.71 4.25 -31.10
N ALA A 210 39.73 3.39 -31.21
CA ALA A 210 39.85 2.17 -30.42
C ALA A 210 39.82 2.45 -28.91
N ASN A 211 40.39 3.58 -28.48
CA ASN A 211 40.42 3.96 -27.06
C ASN A 211 39.02 4.31 -26.53
N CYS A 212 38.22 5.05 -27.30
CA CYS A 212 36.85 5.40 -26.89
C CYS A 212 35.98 4.15 -26.76
N LEU A 213 36.09 3.23 -27.71
CA LEU A 213 35.34 1.97 -27.70
C LEU A 213 35.74 1.09 -26.52
N ALA A 214 37.05 0.99 -26.23
CA ALA A 214 37.55 0.26 -25.07
C ALA A 214 37.02 0.84 -23.74
N ASP A 215 36.99 2.17 -23.60
CA ASP A 215 36.49 2.84 -22.40
C ASP A 215 34.98 2.58 -22.17
N ILE A 216 34.18 2.58 -23.23
CA ILE A 216 32.74 2.32 -23.15
C ILE A 216 32.49 0.84 -22.81
N LEU A 217 33.20 -0.09 -23.46
CA LEU A 217 33.10 -1.52 -23.16
C LEU A 217 33.53 -1.83 -21.72
N ALA A 218 34.56 -1.15 -21.21
CA ALA A 218 34.99 -1.29 -19.82
C ALA A 218 33.92 -0.84 -18.82
N LYS A 219 33.17 0.23 -19.13
CA LYS A 219 32.02 0.66 -18.31
C LYS A 219 30.91 -0.38 -18.31
N ILE A 220 30.54 -0.89 -19.48
CA ILE A 220 29.51 -1.94 -19.63
C ILE A 220 29.93 -3.20 -18.85
N GLN A 221 31.18 -3.64 -18.98
CA GLN A 221 31.69 -4.81 -18.25
C GLN A 221 31.63 -4.59 -16.73
N LYS A 222 32.02 -3.41 -16.24
CA LYS A 222 31.93 -3.08 -14.82
C LYS A 222 30.49 -3.19 -14.30
N THR A 223 29.51 -2.74 -15.10
CA THR A 223 28.09 -2.87 -14.76
C THR A 223 27.65 -4.33 -14.71
N VAL A 224 28.13 -5.19 -15.63
CA VAL A 224 27.88 -6.63 -15.62
C VAL A 224 28.50 -7.29 -14.38
N ASP A 225 29.73 -6.91 -14.03
CA ASP A 225 30.44 -7.43 -12.85
C ASP A 225 29.69 -7.05 -11.56
N ASP A 226 29.23 -5.80 -11.45
CA ASP A 226 28.42 -5.33 -10.31
C ASP A 226 27.09 -6.11 -10.17
N LEU A 227 26.46 -6.50 -11.29
CA LEU A 227 25.28 -7.36 -11.30
C LEU A 227 25.60 -8.79 -10.85
N SER A 228 26.75 -9.32 -11.25
CA SER A 228 27.20 -10.67 -10.86
C SER A 228 27.38 -10.82 -9.36
N LEU A 229 27.90 -9.77 -8.69
CA LEU A 229 28.11 -9.74 -7.25
C LEU A 229 26.79 -9.79 -6.46
N ARG A 230 25.68 -9.32 -7.06
CA ARG A 230 24.35 -9.26 -6.42
C ARG A 230 23.49 -10.51 -6.62
N GLN A 231 24.03 -11.53 -7.29
CA GLN A 231 23.39 -12.83 -7.53
C GLN A 231 21.98 -12.74 -8.13
N TYR A 232 21.81 -11.95 -9.19
CA TYR A 232 20.56 -11.94 -9.96
C TYR A 232 20.33 -13.27 -10.69
N SER A 233 19.05 -13.63 -10.87
CA SER A 233 18.68 -14.85 -11.61
C SER A 233 18.94 -14.67 -13.09
N ASN A 234 19.21 -15.76 -13.81
CA ASN A 234 19.31 -15.75 -15.29
C ASN A 234 20.33 -14.74 -15.87
N LEU A 235 21.33 -14.33 -15.09
CA LEU A 235 22.36 -13.40 -15.54
C LEU A 235 23.05 -13.85 -16.85
N PRO A 236 23.43 -15.14 -17.04
CA PRO A 236 24.08 -15.56 -18.28
C PRO A 236 23.23 -15.32 -19.54
N TYR A 237 21.92 -15.50 -19.43
CA TYR A 237 20.99 -15.24 -20.53
C TYR A 237 20.89 -13.75 -20.84
N TRP A 238 20.82 -12.91 -19.80
CA TRP A 238 20.77 -11.46 -19.96
C TRP A 238 22.08 -10.91 -20.54
N VAL A 239 23.24 -11.40 -20.10
CA VAL A 239 24.55 -11.02 -20.64
C VAL A 239 24.66 -11.40 -22.12
N SER A 240 24.21 -12.61 -22.51
CA SER A 240 24.21 -13.01 -23.92
C SER A 240 23.38 -12.07 -24.80
N LYS A 241 22.23 -11.58 -24.31
CA LYS A 241 21.42 -10.58 -25.03
C LYS A 241 22.10 -9.22 -25.13
N LEU A 242 22.73 -8.79 -24.04
CA LEU A 242 23.50 -7.55 -24.01
C LEU A 242 24.66 -7.60 -25.01
N ASP A 243 25.38 -8.73 -25.07
CA ASP A 243 26.49 -8.94 -26.00
C ASP A 243 26.02 -8.91 -27.46
N GLU A 244 24.87 -9.52 -27.78
CA GLU A 244 24.26 -9.44 -29.11
C GLU A 244 23.94 -7.99 -29.50
N GLU A 245 23.37 -7.21 -28.59
CA GLU A 245 23.05 -5.79 -28.83
C GLU A 245 24.30 -4.94 -29.05
N VAL A 246 25.32 -5.12 -28.21
CA VAL A 246 26.61 -4.44 -28.34
C VAL A 246 27.27 -4.80 -29.67
N TRP A 247 27.29 -6.08 -30.03
CA TRP A 247 27.88 -6.56 -31.28
C TRP A 247 27.15 -6.00 -32.52
N LEU A 248 25.82 -5.95 -32.49
CA LEU A 248 25.01 -5.36 -33.56
C LEU A 248 25.34 -3.88 -33.79
N ARG A 249 25.53 -3.10 -32.72
CA ARG A 249 25.84 -1.67 -32.83
C ARG A 249 27.27 -1.42 -33.26
N TYR A 250 28.21 -2.20 -32.74
CA TYR A 250 29.59 -2.20 -33.20
C TYR A 250 29.69 -2.48 -34.71
N ARG A 251 28.95 -3.49 -35.19
CA ARG A 251 28.89 -3.84 -36.62
C ARG A 251 28.31 -2.71 -37.47
N ARG A 252 27.27 -2.01 -36.99
CA ARG A 252 26.70 -0.85 -37.69
C ARG A 252 27.71 0.29 -37.81
N GLN A 253 28.43 0.59 -36.74
CA GLN A 253 29.48 1.60 -36.77
C GLN A 253 30.59 1.21 -37.76
N TRP A 254 31.02 -0.06 -37.77
CA TRP A 254 31.99 -0.55 -38.74
C TRP A 254 31.53 -0.37 -40.19
N MET A 255 30.27 -0.69 -40.52
CA MET A 255 29.69 -0.47 -41.87
C MET A 255 29.51 1.01 -42.26
N ILE A 256 29.51 1.94 -41.30
CA ILE A 256 29.42 3.39 -41.60
C ILE A 256 30.81 3.95 -41.93
N TYR A 257 31.86 3.40 -41.33
CA TYR A 257 33.23 3.89 -41.48
C TYR A 257 34.06 3.12 -42.52
N HIS A 258 33.59 1.99 -43.05
CA HIS A 258 34.22 1.14 -44.08
C HIS A 258 33.19 0.73 -45.13
#